data_AF-A0A2E0RV81-F1
#
_entry.id   AF-A0A2E0RV81-F1
#
_cell.length_a   1.000
_cell.length_b   1.000
_cell.length_c   1.000
_cell.angle_alpha   90.00
_cell.angle_beta   90.00
_cell.angle_gamma   90.00
#
_symmetry.space_group_name_H-M   'P 1'
#
loop_
_entity.id
_entity.type
_entity.pdbx_description
1 polymer ?
#
loop_
_entity_poly.entity_id
_entity_poly.type
_entity_poly.pdbx_seq_one_letter_code
_entity_poly.pdbx_strand_id
1 'polypeptide(L)'
;MELPDFHIPHAEKIEWMIETEGWALEPVAPSAETDPPTPAYAYTIGLPALLDFPEIAVFGLTPVASRGLLGLVVDAVRGGTEIPFGVELVGLLANELRCVFGPVDTS
;
A
#
# COMPACT_ATOMS: atom_id res chain seq x y z
N MET A 1 -20.76 -26.13 -14.58
CA MET A 1 -19.58 -26.63 -13.87
C MET A 1 -19.25 -25.55 -12.86
N GLU A 2 -19.58 -25.74 -11.59
CA GLU A 2 -19.19 -24.77 -10.56
C GLU A 2 -17.70 -24.91 -10.33
N LEU A 3 -16.98 -23.79 -10.44
CA LEU A 3 -15.57 -23.73 -10.07
C LEU A 3 -15.50 -23.92 -8.55
N PRO A 4 -14.55 -24.71 -8.04
CA PRO A 4 -14.36 -24.85 -6.60
C PRO A 4 -14.12 -23.47 -5.97
N ASP A 5 -14.76 -23.20 -4.84
CA ASP A 5 -14.52 -21.99 -4.06
C ASP A 5 -13.17 -22.15 -3.32
N PHE A 6 -12.09 -21.69 -3.96
CA PHE A 6 -10.74 -21.72 -3.38
C PHE A 6 -10.61 -20.58 -2.37
N HIS A 7 -11.01 -20.84 -1.12
CA HIS A 7 -10.74 -19.95 -0.01
C HIS A 7 -9.33 -20.19 0.53
N ILE A 8 -8.35 -19.44 0.00
CA ILE A 8 -7.04 -19.31 0.64
C ILE A 8 -7.22 -18.48 1.93
N PRO A 9 -6.77 -18.96 3.10
CA PRO A 9 -6.72 -18.17 4.33
C PRO A 9 -6.06 -16.81 4.09
N HIS A 10 -6.59 -15.76 4.72
CA HIS A 10 -6.11 -14.40 4.48
C HIS A 10 -4.60 -14.22 4.74
N ALA A 11 -4.09 -14.82 5.81
CA ALA A 11 -2.66 -14.81 6.13
C ALA A 11 -1.82 -15.52 5.05
N GLU A 12 -2.28 -16.68 4.56
CA GLU A 12 -1.61 -17.43 3.49
C GLU A 12 -1.59 -16.64 2.18
N LYS A 13 -2.65 -15.86 1.90
CA LYS A 13 -2.66 -14.94 0.75
C LYS A 13 -1.60 -13.84 0.90
N ILE A 14 -1.43 -13.28 2.10
CA ILE A 14 -0.40 -12.27 2.37
C ILE A 14 1.00 -12.87 2.19
N GLU A 15 1.25 -14.04 2.79
CA GLU A 15 2.51 -14.75 2.66
C GLU A 15 2.84 -15.04 1.20
N TRP A 16 1.89 -15.56 0.43
CA TRP A 16 2.06 -15.81 -1.00
C TRP A 16 2.42 -14.55 -1.80
N MET A 17 1.78 -13.40 -1.53
CA MET A 17 2.15 -12.13 -2.19
C MET A 17 3.58 -11.70 -1.83
N ILE A 18 3.97 -11.82 -0.56
CA ILE A 18 5.33 -11.49 -0.13
C ILE A 18 6.36 -12.41 -0.79
N GLU A 19 6.10 -13.71 -0.86
CA GLU A 19 7.00 -14.67 -1.51
C GLU A 19 7.16 -14.42 -3.01
N THR A 20 6.08 -14.00 -3.68
CA THR A 20 6.07 -13.81 -5.14
C THR A 20 6.55 -12.45 -5.60
N GLU A 21 6.29 -11.39 -4.83
CA GLU A 21 6.50 -9.99 -5.25
C GLU A 21 7.46 -9.23 -4.31
N GLY A 22 7.78 -9.81 -3.15
CA GLY A 22 8.58 -9.21 -2.08
C GLY A 22 7.78 -8.35 -1.10
N TRP A 23 6.49 -8.10 -1.38
CA TRP A 23 5.59 -7.32 -0.53
C TRP A 23 4.13 -7.66 -0.82
N ALA A 24 3.25 -7.33 0.10
CA ALA A 24 1.81 -7.52 0.00
C ALA A 24 1.06 -6.20 0.07
N LEU A 25 -0.09 -6.13 -0.60
CA LEU A 25 -1.08 -5.07 -0.40
C LEU A 25 -2.20 -5.59 0.50
N GLU A 26 -2.47 -4.88 1.58
CA GLU A 26 -3.57 -5.17 2.49
C GLU A 26 -4.65 -4.07 2.44
N PRO A 27 -5.82 -4.34 1.81
CA PRO A 27 -6.93 -3.40 1.79
C PRO A 27 -7.84 -3.56 3.01
N VAL A 28 -8.12 -2.45 3.70
CA VAL A 28 -9.03 -2.38 4.84
C VAL A 28 -10.32 -1.69 4.43
N ALA A 29 -11.44 -2.38 4.67
CA ALA A 29 -12.78 -1.86 4.42
C ALA A 29 -13.11 -0.71 5.40
N PRO A 30 -13.93 0.28 4.99
CA PRO A 30 -14.37 1.32 5.91
C PRO A 30 -15.23 0.72 7.03
N SER A 31 -15.14 1.26 8.23
CA SER A 31 -15.95 0.82 9.37
C SER A 31 -16.74 1.97 9.98
N ALA A 32 -18.06 1.92 9.83
CA ALA A 32 -18.98 2.84 10.48
C ALA A 32 -19.17 2.54 11.99
N GLU A 33 -18.76 1.36 12.44
CA GLU A 33 -18.90 0.90 13.83
C GLU A 33 -17.81 1.45 14.77
N THR A 34 -16.83 2.17 14.21
CA THR A 34 -15.75 2.83 14.98
C THR A 34 -16.15 4.27 15.32
N ASP A 35 -15.61 4.81 16.42
CA ASP A 35 -15.81 6.21 16.82
C ASP A 35 -14.45 6.92 16.99
N PRO A 36 -14.07 7.83 16.07
CA PRO A 36 -14.81 8.21 14.86
C PRO A 36 -14.81 7.08 13.80
N PRO A 37 -15.75 7.10 12.83
CA PRO A 37 -15.77 6.15 11.72
C PRO A 37 -14.45 6.13 10.94
N THR A 38 -13.93 4.94 10.62
CA THR A 38 -12.70 4.78 9.86
C THR A 38 -12.98 4.72 8.36
N PRO A 39 -12.28 5.52 7.54
CA PRO A 39 -12.40 5.45 6.09
C PRO A 39 -11.72 4.18 5.56
N ALA A 40 -12.00 3.84 4.30
CA ALA A 40 -11.27 2.79 3.61
C ALA A 40 -9.81 3.21 3.36
N TYR A 41 -8.89 2.28 3.54
CA TYR A 41 -7.47 2.48 3.23
C TYR A 41 -6.84 1.17 2.77
N ALA A 42 -5.66 1.25 2.19
CA ALA A 42 -4.83 0.08 1.94
C ALA A 42 -3.40 0.38 2.38
N TYR A 43 -2.69 -0.62 2.87
CA TYR A 43 -1.30 -0.47 3.30
C TYR A 43 -0.42 -1.61 2.78
N THR A 44 0.88 -1.36 2.76
CA THR A 44 1.87 -2.38 2.36
C THR A 44 2.27 -3.25 3.54
N ILE A 45 2.69 -4.48 3.24
CA ILE A 45 3.33 -5.38 4.20
C ILE A 45 4.61 -5.92 3.55
N GLY A 46 5.75 -5.75 4.22
CA GLY A 46 7.06 -6.28 3.81
C GLY A 46 8.04 -5.24 3.27
N LEU A 47 7.67 -3.96 3.10
CA LEU A 47 8.59 -2.96 2.54
C LEU A 47 9.87 -2.73 3.37
N PRO A 48 9.83 -2.72 4.72
CA PRO A 48 11.04 -2.56 5.52
C PRO A 48 12.06 -3.66 5.26
N ALA A 49 11.59 -4.91 5.11
CA ALA A 49 12.47 -6.03 4.81
C ALA A 49 12.96 -6.02 3.35
N LEU A 50 12.14 -5.53 2.42
CA LEU A 50 12.43 -5.55 0.99
C LEU A 50 13.37 -4.41 0.55
N LEU A 51 13.20 -3.21 1.12
CA LEU A 51 13.81 -1.97 0.61
C LEU A 51 14.42 -1.08 1.70
N ASP A 52 14.41 -1.50 2.98
CA ASP A 52 14.72 -0.61 4.12
C ASP A 52 13.87 0.68 4.09
N PHE A 53 12.60 0.53 3.66
CA PHE A 53 11.66 1.62 3.48
C PHE A 53 10.41 1.40 4.36
N PRO A 54 9.83 2.44 4.98
CA PRO A 54 8.63 2.27 5.81
C PRO A 54 7.45 1.68 5.05
N GLU A 55 6.53 1.05 5.77
CA GLU A 55 5.23 0.71 5.19
C GLU A 55 4.48 1.98 4.78
N ILE A 56 3.74 1.89 3.68
CA ILE A 56 3.00 3.01 3.11
C ILE A 56 1.52 2.70 3.20
N ALA A 57 0.73 3.64 3.69
CA ALA A 57 -0.73 3.60 3.65
C ALA A 57 -1.27 4.62 2.65
N VAL A 58 -2.35 4.26 1.95
CA VAL A 58 -3.08 5.13 1.02
C VAL A 58 -4.55 5.10 1.40
N PHE A 59 -5.14 6.29 1.55
CA PHE A 59 -6.52 6.48 1.95
C PHE A 59 -7.36 6.95 0.76
N GLY A 60 -8.63 6.52 0.71
CA GLY A 60 -9.61 7.04 -0.26
C GLY A 60 -9.46 6.54 -1.71
N LEU A 61 -8.58 5.57 -1.96
CA LEU A 61 -8.47 4.89 -3.25
C LEU A 61 -9.07 3.49 -3.20
N THR A 62 -9.51 3.00 -4.36
CA THR A 62 -9.91 1.59 -4.51
C THR A 62 -8.69 0.68 -4.39
N PRO A 63 -8.83 -0.59 -3.95
CA PRO A 63 -7.68 -1.49 -3.78
C PRO A 63 -6.80 -1.61 -5.03
N VAL A 64 -7.39 -1.67 -6.23
CA VAL A 64 -6.65 -1.74 -7.50
C VAL A 64 -5.85 -0.46 -7.79
N ALA A 65 -6.42 0.72 -7.47
CA ALA A 65 -5.72 1.99 -7.64
C ALA A 65 -4.59 2.15 -6.61
N SER A 66 -4.83 1.76 -5.35
CA SER A 66 -3.81 1.72 -4.31
C SER A 66 -2.66 0.79 -4.71
N ARG A 67 -2.96 -0.39 -5.27
CA ARG A 67 -1.95 -1.33 -5.74
C ARG A 67 -1.02 -0.70 -6.79
N GLY A 68 -1.60 -0.04 -7.79
CA GLY A 68 -0.84 0.60 -8.86
C GLY A 68 0.03 1.75 -8.35
N LEU A 69 -0.51 2.61 -7.48
CA LEU A 69 0.23 3.71 -6.88
C LEU A 69 1.39 3.21 -6.00
N LEU A 70 1.12 2.24 -5.12
CA LEU A 70 2.14 1.67 -4.24
C LEU A 70 3.21 0.93 -5.03
N GLY A 71 2.84 0.18 -6.07
CA GLY A 71 3.79 -0.45 -6.98
C GLY A 71 4.74 0.57 -7.63
N LEU A 72 4.23 1.72 -8.07
CA LEU A 72 5.06 2.80 -8.61
C LEU A 72 6.10 3.28 -7.59
N VAL A 73 5.68 3.49 -6.34
CA VAL A 73 6.59 3.92 -5.26
C VAL A 73 7.64 2.85 -4.97
N VAL A 74 7.23 1.59 -4.87
CA VAL A 74 8.12 0.44 -4.66
C VAL A 74 9.17 0.37 -5.78
N ASP A 75 8.77 0.50 -7.03
CA ASP A 75 9.68 0.46 -8.18
C ASP A 75 10.62 1.66 -8.19
N ALA A 76 10.15 2.87 -7.81
CA ALA A 76 10.99 4.05 -7.71
C ALA A 76 12.09 3.88 -6.64
N VAL A 77 11.73 3.44 -5.42
CA VAL A 77 12.67 3.19 -4.33
C VAL A 77 13.63 2.06 -4.69
N ARG A 78 13.13 0.96 -5.26
CA ARG A 78 13.95 -0.15 -5.75
C ARG A 78 14.93 0.27 -6.85
N GLY A 79 14.55 1.26 -7.66
CA GLY A 79 15.39 1.90 -8.66
C GLY A 79 16.43 2.87 -8.10
N GLY A 80 16.49 3.07 -6.78
CA GLY A 80 17.43 3.97 -6.11
C GLY A 80 16.91 5.41 -5.92
N THR A 81 15.62 5.65 -6.13
CA THR A 81 15.03 6.98 -5.86
C THR A 81 14.92 7.20 -4.36
N GLU A 82 15.56 8.25 -3.86
CA GLU A 82 15.38 8.71 -2.48
C GLU A 82 14.08 9.52 -2.36
N ILE A 83 13.20 9.10 -1.45
CA ILE A 83 11.92 9.77 -1.19
C ILE A 83 11.99 10.47 0.18
N PRO A 84 12.13 11.81 0.22
CA PRO A 84 12.16 12.53 1.47
C PRO A 84 10.77 12.61 2.13
N PHE A 85 10.73 12.47 3.46
CA PHE A 85 9.53 12.64 4.26
C PHE A 85 9.23 14.12 4.52
N GLY A 86 7.95 14.48 4.47
CA GLY A 86 7.48 15.85 4.75
C GLY A 86 7.83 16.90 3.69
N VAL A 87 8.40 16.49 2.57
CA VAL A 87 8.77 17.37 1.45
C VAL A 87 7.80 17.16 0.30
N GLU A 88 7.38 18.25 -0.34
CA GLU A 88 6.56 18.20 -1.55
C GLU A 88 7.37 17.63 -2.72
N LEU A 89 6.85 16.58 -3.35
CA LEU A 89 7.43 15.91 -4.50
C LEU A 89 6.65 16.24 -5.75
N VAL A 90 7.37 16.50 -6.83
CA VAL A 90 6.85 16.62 -8.20
C VAL A 90 7.58 15.60 -9.07
N GLY A 91 6.87 14.94 -9.98
CA GLY A 91 7.45 14.01 -10.94
C GLY A 91 7.38 12.53 -10.53
N LEU A 92 7.00 12.23 -9.28
CA LEU A 92 6.63 10.86 -8.89
C LEU A 92 5.28 10.46 -9.49
N LEU A 93 4.33 11.39 -9.48
CA LEU A 93 3.01 11.22 -10.09
C LEU A 93 2.99 11.89 -11.46
N ALA A 94 2.19 11.34 -12.38
CA ALA A 94 1.99 11.89 -13.71
C ALA A 94 1.34 13.29 -13.66
N ASN A 95 1.47 14.05 -14.76
CA ASN A 95 0.84 15.36 -14.95
C ASN A 95 1.22 16.41 -13.90
N GLU A 96 2.48 16.38 -13.43
CA GLU A 96 2.99 17.32 -12.42
C GLU A 96 2.19 17.30 -11.10
N LEU A 97 1.45 16.22 -10.85
CA LEU A 97 0.75 16.03 -9.61
C LEU A 97 1.76 15.98 -8.46
N ARG A 98 1.41 16.69 -7.40
CA ARG A 98 2.22 16.83 -6.20
C ARG A 98 1.79 15.79 -5.18
N CYS A 99 2.75 15.25 -4.45
CA CYS A 99 2.49 14.41 -3.29
C CYS A 99 3.49 14.69 -2.19
N VAL A 100 3.13 14.30 -0.97
CA VAL A 100 4.01 14.34 0.20
C VAL A 100 3.88 13.00 0.90
N PHE A 101 5.01 12.43 1.34
CA PHE A 101 5.02 11.30 2.25
C PHE A 101 5.01 11.84 3.68
N GLY A 102 3.87 11.68 4.37
CA GLY A 102 3.68 12.10 5.75
C GLY A 102 3.59 10.92 6.71
N PRO A 103 3.90 11.12 8.01
CA PRO A 103 3.70 10.10 9.01
C PRO A 103 2.20 9.81 9.21
N VAL A 104 1.88 8.54 9.46
CA VAL A 104 0.56 8.12 9.93
C VAL A 104 0.66 7.89 11.43
N ASP A 105 -0.19 8.56 12.20
CA ASP A 105 -0.34 8.30 13.63
C ASP A 105 -1.14 7.00 13.83
N THR A 106 -0.60 6.08 14.63
CA THR A 106 -1.20 4.77 14.93
C THR A 106 -1.59 4.63 16.41
N SER A 107 -1.52 5.72 17.19
CA SER A 107 -1.82 5.74 18.63
C SER A 107 -3.31 5.69 18.97
#